data_AF-A0AAW9ZNH8-F1
#
_entry.id   AF-A0AAW9ZNH8-F1
#
_cell.length_a   1.000
_cell.length_b   1.000
_cell.length_c   1.000
_cell.angle_alpha   90.00
_cell.angle_beta   90.00
_cell.angle_gamma   90.00
#
_symmetry.space_group_name_H-M   'P 1'
#
loop_
_entity.id
_entity.type
_entity.pdbx_description
1 polymer ?
#
loop_
_entity_poly.entity_id
_entity_poly.type
_entity_poly.pdbx_seq_one_letter_code
_entity_poly.pdbx_strand_id
1 'polypeptide(L)'
;MALYNSFEELKVDKPELAQELLEVFDKGEWQESNLSVYNTLEDFAYYELTEGCYIDNNLVDQDYHSAPNPIDYIDLEALGEALVESGDESCIYRTEGDQVVTTDWGWS
;
A
#
# COMPACT_ATOMS: atom_id res chain seq x y z
N MET A 1 -7.68 -1.44 -1.13
CA MET A 1 -6.66 -1.34 -2.21
C MET A 1 -7.32 -1.26 -3.58
N ALA A 2 -6.88 -0.33 -4.42
CA ALA A 2 -7.15 -0.31 -5.86
C ALA A 2 -5.84 -0.61 -6.62
N LEU A 3 -5.90 -1.50 -7.62
CA LEU A 3 -4.76 -1.87 -8.46
C LEU A 3 -4.92 -1.25 -9.83
N TYR A 4 -3.86 -0.61 -10.32
CA TYR A 4 -3.74 -0.05 -11.65
C TYR A 4 -2.59 -0.72 -12.38
N ASN A 5 -2.76 -1.05 -13.65
CA ASN A 5 -1.72 -1.73 -14.45
C ASN A 5 -0.69 -0.76 -15.03
N SER A 6 -0.96 0.54 -14.97
CA SER A 6 -0.05 1.60 -15.39
C SER A 6 -0.46 2.93 -14.79
N PHE A 7 0.45 3.91 -14.88
CA PHE A 7 0.17 5.29 -14.49
C PHE A 7 -0.96 5.92 -15.30
N GLU A 8 -1.11 5.60 -16.59
CA GLU A 8 -2.20 6.15 -17.40
C GLU A 8 -3.57 5.66 -16.93
N GLU A 9 -3.67 4.43 -16.43
CA GLU A 9 -4.90 3.91 -15.83
C GLU A 9 -5.23 4.65 -14.50
N LEU A 10 -4.21 4.83 -13.64
CA LEU A 10 -4.34 5.61 -12.40
C LEU A 10 -4.74 7.05 -12.69
N LYS A 11 -4.16 7.70 -13.69
CA LYS A 11 -4.43 9.09 -14.06
C LYS A 11 -5.86 9.33 -14.54
N VAL A 12 -6.46 8.36 -15.23
CA VAL A 12 -7.86 8.46 -15.66
C VAL A 12 -8.81 8.43 -14.46
N ASP A 13 -8.52 7.59 -13.46
CA ASP A 13 -9.37 7.38 -12.28
C ASP A 13 -9.11 8.42 -11.17
N LYS A 14 -7.83 8.74 -10.93
CA LYS A 14 -7.33 9.61 -9.85
C LYS A 14 -6.36 10.69 -10.39
N PRO A 15 -6.85 11.69 -11.13
CA PRO A 15 -6.01 12.69 -11.78
C PRO A 15 -5.21 13.57 -10.80
N GLU A 16 -5.74 13.87 -9.61
CA GLU A 16 -5.03 14.65 -8.58
C GLU A 16 -3.85 13.87 -8.02
N LEU A 17 -4.04 12.59 -7.70
CA LEU A 17 -2.96 11.70 -7.25
C LEU A 17 -1.90 11.53 -8.35
N ALA A 18 -2.32 11.36 -9.61
CA ALA A 18 -1.39 11.26 -10.72
C ALA A 18 -0.54 12.52 -10.89
N GLN A 19 -1.12 13.71 -10.62
CA GLN A 19 -0.36 14.96 -10.63
C GLN A 19 0.66 14.99 -9.50
N GLU A 20 0.27 14.65 -8.27
CA GLU A 20 1.18 14.60 -7.11
C GLU A 20 2.38 13.68 -7.38
N LEU A 21 2.13 12.47 -7.90
CA LEU A 21 3.21 11.52 -8.21
C LEU A 21 4.21 12.09 -9.24
N LEU A 22 3.76 12.90 -10.21
CA LEU A 22 4.64 13.56 -11.18
C LEU A 22 5.36 14.80 -10.63
N GLU A 23 4.90 15.36 -9.51
CA GLU A 23 5.57 16.46 -8.82
C GLU A 23 6.69 15.95 -7.90
N VAL A 24 6.53 14.72 -7.38
CA VAL A 24 7.48 14.08 -6.48
C VAL A 24 8.51 13.22 -7.22
N PHE A 25 8.07 12.46 -8.22
CA PHE A 25 8.92 11.52 -8.95
C PHE A 25 9.13 11.93 -10.39
N ASP A 26 10.38 11.77 -10.85
CA ASP A 26 10.68 11.91 -12.27
C ASP A 26 9.98 10.82 -13.09
N LYS A 27 9.82 11.08 -14.39
CA LYS A 27 9.30 10.08 -15.32
C LYS A 27 10.25 8.89 -15.40
N GLY A 28 9.72 7.68 -15.26
CA GLY A 28 10.50 6.45 -15.21
C GLY A 28 9.70 5.19 -15.55
N GLU A 29 10.32 4.02 -15.39
CA GLU A 29 9.71 2.72 -15.71
C GLU A 29 8.49 2.39 -14.83
N TRP A 30 8.40 3.02 -13.65
CA TRP A 30 7.25 2.93 -12.76
C TRP A 30 5.93 3.31 -13.44
N GLN A 31 5.96 4.20 -14.45
CA GLN A 31 4.76 4.63 -15.17
C GLN A 31 4.13 3.52 -16.02
N GLU A 32 4.92 2.53 -16.41
CA GLU A 32 4.49 1.36 -17.19
C GLU A 32 4.26 0.13 -16.30
N SER A 33 4.45 0.27 -14.99
CA SER A 33 4.35 -0.80 -14.00
C SER A 33 3.04 -0.75 -13.23
N ASN A 34 2.73 -1.85 -12.54
CA ASN A 34 1.60 -1.91 -11.63
C ASN A 34 1.76 -0.92 -10.46
N LEU A 35 0.65 -0.30 -10.07
CA LEU A 35 0.53 0.62 -8.95
C LEU A 35 -0.60 0.17 -8.05
N SER A 36 -0.31 0.01 -6.76
CA SER A 36 -1.32 -0.29 -5.74
C SER A 36 -1.58 0.95 -4.92
N VAL A 37 -2.85 1.33 -4.76
CA VAL A 37 -3.29 2.49 -3.99
C VAL A 37 -4.13 2.04 -2.81
N TYR A 38 -3.72 2.42 -1.61
CA TYR A 38 -4.40 2.20 -0.34
C TYR A 38 -4.97 3.54 0.11
N ASN A 39 -6.24 3.59 0.52
CA ASN A 39 -6.88 4.88 0.83
C ASN A 39 -6.44 5.43 2.19
N THR A 40 -5.96 4.56 3.09
CA THR A 40 -5.47 4.93 4.41
C THR A 40 -4.29 4.03 4.82
N LEU A 41 -3.62 4.37 5.92
CA LEU A 41 -2.58 3.53 6.54
C LEU A 41 -3.14 2.18 7.00
N GLU A 42 -4.36 2.14 7.50
CA GLU A 42 -5.02 0.91 7.94
C GLU A 42 -5.29 -0.03 6.77
N ASP A 43 -5.71 0.50 5.62
CA ASP A 43 -5.88 -0.29 4.39
C ASP A 43 -4.55 -0.94 3.96
N PHE A 44 -3.45 -0.20 4.08
CA PHE A 44 -2.11 -0.69 3.75
C PHE A 44 -1.63 -1.74 4.78
N ALA A 45 -1.73 -1.44 6.07
CA ALA A 45 -1.36 -2.37 7.13
C ALA A 45 -2.16 -3.67 7.08
N TYR A 46 -3.47 -3.59 6.83
CA TYR A 46 -4.30 -4.75 6.68
C TYR A 46 -3.85 -5.59 5.48
N TYR A 47 -3.58 -4.98 4.32
CA TYR A 47 -3.03 -5.69 3.18
C TYR A 47 -1.72 -6.40 3.51
N GLU A 48 -0.78 -5.73 4.19
CA GLU A 48 0.49 -6.35 4.59
C GLU A 48 0.29 -7.55 5.53
N LEU A 49 -0.72 -7.49 6.41
CA LEU A 49 -1.11 -8.59 7.30
C LEU A 49 -1.73 -9.80 6.57
N THR A 50 -2.49 -9.55 5.49
CA THR A 50 -3.30 -10.57 4.84
C THR A 50 -2.70 -11.12 3.56
N GLU A 51 -1.97 -10.29 2.81
CA GLU A 51 -1.49 -10.58 1.45
C GLU A 51 -0.02 -10.17 1.22
N GLY A 52 0.50 -9.23 2.02
CA GLY A 52 1.86 -8.70 1.88
C GLY A 52 2.88 -9.44 2.74
N CYS A 53 3.77 -8.69 3.40
CA CYS A 53 4.96 -9.23 4.07
C CYS A 53 4.67 -10.22 5.22
N TYR A 54 3.45 -10.19 5.78
CA TYR A 54 3.05 -11.11 6.85
C TYR A 54 2.16 -12.26 6.38
N ILE A 55 1.95 -12.45 5.07
CA ILE A 55 1.08 -13.50 4.53
C ILE A 55 1.42 -14.90 5.08
N ASP A 56 2.71 -15.18 5.29
CA ASP A 56 3.18 -16.46 5.83
C ASP A 56 2.74 -16.73 7.28
N ASN A 57 2.31 -15.70 8.01
CA ASN A 57 1.71 -15.88 9.34
C ASN A 57 0.26 -16.37 9.28
N ASN A 58 -0.37 -16.36 8.10
CA ASN A 58 -1.71 -16.88 7.84
C ASN A 58 -2.78 -16.36 8.81
N LEU A 59 -2.70 -15.08 9.19
CA LEU A 59 -3.48 -14.52 10.30
C LEU A 59 -5.00 -14.48 10.03
N VAL A 60 -5.42 -14.43 8.75
CA VAL A 60 -6.84 -14.40 8.35
C VAL A 60 -7.47 -15.79 8.37
N ASP A 61 -6.82 -16.75 7.72
CA ASP A 61 -7.38 -18.09 7.47
C ASP A 61 -7.03 -19.10 8.57
N GLN A 62 -6.45 -18.65 9.67
CA GLN A 62 -6.11 -19.50 10.80
C GLN A 62 -7.34 -19.78 11.69
N ASP A 63 -7.58 -21.07 11.98
CA ASP A 63 -8.58 -21.50 12.95
C ASP A 63 -8.06 -21.24 14.38
N TYR A 64 -8.54 -20.16 14.99
CA TYR A 64 -8.28 -19.82 16.38
C TYR A 64 -9.26 -20.46 17.37
N HIS A 65 -10.14 -21.36 16.90
CA HIS A 65 -11.21 -21.97 17.67
C HIS A 65 -12.11 -20.92 18.35
N SER A 66 -12.13 -20.91 19.69
CA SER A 66 -12.89 -19.94 20.49
C SER A 66 -12.09 -18.68 20.83
N ALA A 67 -10.82 -18.60 20.45
CA ALA A 67 -10.00 -17.42 20.67
C ALA A 67 -10.29 -16.36 19.60
N PRO A 68 -10.20 -15.06 19.94
CA PRO A 68 -10.35 -13.98 18.97
C PRO A 68 -9.27 -14.03 17.89
N ASN A 69 -9.58 -13.53 16.68
CA ASN A 69 -8.57 -13.31 15.66
C ASN A 69 -7.65 -12.15 16.10
N PRO A 70 -6.32 -12.33 16.17
CA PRO A 70 -5.40 -11.27 16.55
C PRO A 70 -5.51 -10.00 15.71
N ILE A 71 -5.84 -10.10 14.41
CA ILE A 71 -5.99 -8.93 13.51
C ILE A 71 -7.00 -7.93 14.07
N ASP A 72 -8.09 -8.39 14.67
CA ASP A 72 -9.16 -7.53 15.21
C ASP A 72 -8.69 -6.63 16.38
N TYR A 73 -7.50 -6.88 16.91
CA TYR A 73 -6.92 -6.19 18.06
C TYR A 73 -5.62 -5.45 17.72
N ILE A 74 -5.16 -5.51 16.47
CA ILE A 74 -4.01 -4.74 16.00
C ILE A 74 -4.45 -3.30 15.78
N ASP A 75 -3.66 -2.37 16.30
CA ASP A 75 -3.75 -0.95 15.94
C ASP A 75 -3.20 -0.79 14.52
N LEU A 76 -4.08 -0.85 13.52
CA LEU A 76 -3.72 -0.83 12.11
C LEU A 76 -3.14 0.51 11.67
N GLU A 77 -3.55 1.60 12.29
CA GLU A 77 -3.03 2.94 11.98
C GLU A 77 -1.57 3.03 12.43
N ALA A 78 -1.30 2.65 13.69
CA ALA A 78 0.05 2.63 14.23
C ALA A 78 0.97 1.64 13.50
N LEU A 79 0.44 0.47 13.10
CA LEU A 79 1.20 -0.49 12.30
C LEU A 79 1.49 0.05 10.91
N GLY A 80 0.50 0.65 10.24
CA GLY A 80 0.66 1.23 8.90
C GLY A 80 1.70 2.34 8.87
N GLU A 81 1.68 3.23 9.87
CA GLU A 81 2.71 4.26 10.06
C GLU A 81 4.10 3.63 10.14
N ALA A 82 4.27 2.64 11.03
CA ALA A 82 5.55 1.96 11.20
C ALA A 82 6.01 1.22 9.93
N LEU A 83 5.09 0.65 9.15
CA LEU A 83 5.39 -0.03 7.89
C LEU A 83 5.86 0.94 6.81
N VAL A 84 5.24 2.12 6.70
CA VAL A 84 5.68 3.17 5.78
C VAL A 84 7.06 3.70 6.20
N GLU A 85 7.28 3.95 7.49
CA GLU A 85 8.56 4.47 8.01
C GLU A 85 9.73 3.48 7.89
N SER A 86 9.46 2.17 8.00
CA SER A 86 10.50 1.12 7.95
C SER A 86 10.61 0.42 6.60
N GLY A 87 9.67 0.67 5.70
CA GLY A 87 9.58 0.05 4.40
C GLY A 87 10.60 0.59 3.39
N ASP A 88 10.59 0.00 2.19
CA ASP A 88 11.46 0.42 1.11
C ASP A 88 10.92 1.71 0.47
N GLU A 89 11.51 2.85 0.83
CA GLU A 89 11.16 4.17 0.29
C GLU A 89 11.29 4.26 -1.23
N SER A 90 12.05 3.35 -1.87
CA SER A 90 12.13 3.30 -3.32
C SER A 90 10.85 2.76 -3.95
N CYS A 91 10.00 2.05 -3.20
CA CYS A 91 8.78 1.41 -3.69
C CYS A 91 7.50 1.89 -3.00
N ILE A 92 7.60 2.56 -1.85
CA ILE A 92 6.45 2.99 -1.03
C ILE A 92 6.46 4.51 -0.95
N TYR A 93 5.30 5.12 -1.20
CA TYR A 93 5.09 6.57 -1.05
C TYR A 93 3.80 6.83 -0.29
N ARG A 94 3.88 7.64 0.76
CA ARG A 94 2.71 8.19 1.46
C ARG A 94 2.41 9.58 0.92
N THR A 95 1.19 9.79 0.47
CA THR A 95 0.74 11.06 -0.10
C THR A 95 0.47 12.10 0.98
N GLU A 96 0.35 13.37 0.60
CA GLU A 96 -0.08 14.43 1.52
C GLU A 96 -1.50 14.21 2.09
N GLY A 97 -2.31 13.39 1.40
CA GLY A 97 -3.67 13.01 1.80
C GLY A 97 -3.75 11.70 2.60
N ASP A 98 -2.63 11.22 3.15
CA ASP A 98 -2.53 9.97 3.94
C ASP A 98 -2.88 8.68 3.19
N GLN A 99 -2.92 8.73 1.86
CA GLN A 99 -2.97 7.52 1.05
C GLN A 99 -1.58 6.90 0.96
N VAL A 100 -1.50 5.59 0.76
CA VAL A 100 -0.23 4.91 0.45
C VAL A 100 -0.29 4.42 -0.99
N VAL A 101 0.77 4.67 -1.75
CA VAL A 101 0.96 4.16 -3.10
C VAL A 101 2.21 3.29 -3.11
N THR A 102 2.12 2.11 -3.71
CA THR A 102 3.25 1.23 -3.91
C THR A 102 3.43 0.86 -5.37
N THR A 103 4.68 0.56 -5.74
CA THR A 103 5.07 0.06 -7.06
C THR A 103 5.97 -1.16 -6.94
N ASP A 104 5.90 -2.08 -7.90
CA ASP A 104 6.64 -3.34 -7.88
C ASP A 104 8.15 -3.18 -8.14
N TRP A 105 8.53 -2.14 -8.89
CA TRP A 105 9.90 -1.95 -9.40
C TRP A 105 10.58 -0.68 -8.91
N GLY A 106 9.90 0.08 -8.06
CA GLY A 106 10.39 1.33 -7.50
C GLY A 106 10.13 2.56 -8.36
N TRP A 107 10.35 3.74 -7.80
CA TRP A 107 10.04 5.05 -8.41
C TRP A 107 11.08 5.57 -9.41
N SER A 108 12.22 4.90 -9.56
CA SER A 108 13.36 5.33 -10.40
C SER A 108 13.52 4.50 -11.67
#